data_AF-A0A7C1B2H2-F1
#
_entry.id   AF-A0A7C1B2H2-F1
#
_cell.length_a   1.000
_cell.length_b   1.000
_cell.length_c   1.000
_cell.angle_alpha   90.00
_cell.angle_beta   90.00
_cell.angle_gamma   90.00
#
_symmetry.space_group_name_H-M   'P 1'
#
loop_
_entity.id
_entity.type
_entity.pdbx_description
1 polymer ?
#
loop_
_entity_poly.entity_id
_entity_poly.type
_entity_poly.pdbx_seq_one_letter_code
_entity_poly.pdbx_strand_id
1 'polypeptide(L)'
;ITITPQTWNRRYRDYMDKIKTGSVFEVSVVLRDLYLLRADKDLSYGERKMLDTAKNLLIKEISLAKEIDEQEVELQIEEIFS
;
A
#
# COMPACT_ATOMS: atom_id res chain seq x y z
N ILE A 1 9.01 13.22 -19.46
CA ILE A 1 9.30 13.16 -18.01
C ILE A 1 10.34 12.07 -17.82
N THR A 2 11.60 12.46 -17.61
CA THR A 2 12.77 11.56 -17.59
C THR A 2 12.81 10.79 -16.27
N ILE A 3 12.54 9.49 -16.32
CA ILE A 3 12.58 8.61 -15.14
C ILE A 3 14.05 8.26 -14.88
N THR A 4 14.71 9.05 -14.04
CA THR A 4 16.04 8.73 -13.52
C THR A 4 15.93 7.67 -12.40
N PRO A 5 16.95 6.81 -12.21
CA PRO A 5 16.99 5.78 -11.16
C PRO A 5 16.87 6.32 -9.70
N GLN A 6 16.87 7.64 -9.50
CA GLN A 6 16.62 8.33 -8.22
C GLN A 6 15.14 8.32 -7.77
N THR A 7 14.21 7.82 -8.58
CA THR A 7 12.76 8.00 -8.34
C THR A 7 12.22 7.11 -7.22
N TRP A 8 12.72 5.87 -7.08
CA TRP A 8 12.21 4.93 -6.07
C TRP A 8 12.54 5.36 -4.64
N ASN A 9 13.79 5.78 -4.39
CA ASN A 9 14.21 6.18 -3.05
C ASN A 9 13.48 7.43 -2.54
N ARG A 10 13.09 8.32 -3.46
CA ARG A 10 12.24 9.48 -3.15
C ARG A 10 10.79 9.06 -2.91
N ARG A 11 10.23 8.18 -3.76
CA ARG A 11 8.88 7.61 -3.57
C ARG A 11 8.77 6.84 -2.26
N TYR A 12 9.78 6.04 -1.91
CA TYR A 12 9.82 5.30 -0.65
C TYR A 12 9.71 6.21 0.56
N ARG A 13 10.44 7.34 0.59
CA ARG A 13 10.31 8.33 1.66
C ARG A 13 8.92 8.95 1.68
N ASP A 14 8.39 9.31 0.52
CA ASP A 14 7.05 9.87 0.39
C ASP A 14 5.98 8.89 0.90
N TYR A 15 6.10 7.60 0.54
CA TYR A 15 5.20 6.53 0.97
C TYR A 15 5.33 6.27 2.47
N MET A 16 6.55 6.33 3.01
CA MET A 16 6.76 6.20 4.45
C MET A 16 6.17 7.39 5.22
N ASP A 17 6.23 8.60 4.66
CA ASP A 17 5.63 9.79 5.25
C ASP A 17 4.10 9.70 5.22
N LYS A 18 3.53 9.26 4.09
CA LYS A 18 2.10 8.96 3.89
C LYS A 18 1.57 7.85 4.80
N ILE A 19 2.39 6.85 5.11
CA ILE A 19 2.04 5.82 6.09
C ILE A 19 2.09 6.43 7.50
N LYS A 20 3.04 7.32 7.79
CA LYS A 20 3.15 8.01 9.08
C LYS A 20 2.06 9.04 9.34
N THR A 21 1.53 9.70 8.30
CA THR A 21 0.38 10.63 8.45
C THR A 21 -0.88 9.90 8.89
N GLY A 22 -0.95 8.57 8.70
CA GLY A 22 -2.04 7.73 9.18
C GLY A 22 -3.35 7.94 8.44
N SER A 23 -3.33 8.65 7.30
CA SER A 23 -4.52 8.88 6.49
C SER A 23 -4.83 7.67 5.62
N VAL A 24 -6.01 7.06 5.79
CA VAL A 24 -6.48 5.90 5.01
C VAL A 24 -6.41 6.13 3.49
N PHE A 25 -6.66 7.37 3.05
CA PHE A 25 -6.55 7.76 1.64
C PHE A 25 -5.11 7.76 1.13
N GLU A 26 -4.15 8.16 1.98
CA GLU A 26 -2.75 8.15 1.58
C GLU A 26 -2.17 6.73 1.58
N VAL A 27 -2.51 5.93 2.59
CA VAL A 27 -2.10 4.52 2.68
C VAL A 27 -2.64 3.72 1.50
N SER A 28 -3.87 3.99 1.03
CA SER A 28 -4.46 3.31 -0.13
C SER A 28 -3.78 3.67 -1.45
N VAL A 29 -3.33 4.91 -1.61
CA VAL A 29 -2.51 5.30 -2.77
C VAL A 29 -1.18 4.54 -2.76
N VAL A 30 -0.52 4.43 -1.61
CA VAL A 30 0.75 3.68 -1.46
C VAL A 30 0.54 2.20 -1.77
N LEU A 31 -0.50 1.58 -1.22
CA LEU A 31 -0.84 0.19 -1.46
C LEU A 31 -1.04 -0.09 -2.95
N ARG A 32 -1.85 0.75 -3.63
CA ARG A 32 -2.11 0.63 -5.07
C ARG A 32 -0.82 0.74 -5.89
N ASP A 33 0.02 1.72 -5.59
CA ASP A 33 1.25 1.94 -6.34
C ASP A 33 2.20 0.75 -6.18
N LEU A 34 2.32 0.20 -4.97
CA LEU A 34 3.10 -1.00 -4.69
C LEU A 34 2.53 -2.26 -5.38
N TYR A 35 1.20 -2.39 -5.46
CA TYR A 35 0.54 -3.49 -6.19
C TYR A 35 0.82 -3.41 -7.70
N LEU A 36 0.74 -2.22 -8.29
CA LEU A 36 1.08 -1.99 -9.69
C LEU A 36 2.56 -2.28 -9.96
N LEU A 37 3.45 -1.87 -9.04
CA LEU A 37 4.88 -2.19 -9.11
C LEU A 37 5.14 -3.70 -9.05
N ARG A 38 4.41 -4.43 -8.19
CA ARG A 38 4.46 -5.89 -8.11
C ARG A 38 4.08 -6.57 -9.42
N ALA A 39 3.13 -6.00 -10.16
CA ALA A 39 2.69 -6.53 -11.44
C ALA A 39 3.73 -6.29 -12.56
N ASP A 40 4.50 -5.20 -12.48
CA ASP A 40 5.56 -4.87 -13.45
C ASP A 40 6.91 -5.52 -13.12
N LYS A 41 7.26 -5.64 -11.83
CA LYS A 41 8.55 -6.14 -11.34
C LYS A 41 8.43 -6.93 -10.03
N ASP A 42 9.40 -7.80 -9.80
CA ASP A 42 9.59 -8.44 -8.50
C ASP A 42 9.96 -7.40 -7.44
N LEU A 43 9.07 -7.22 -6.46
CA LEU A 43 9.25 -6.29 -5.34
C LEU A 43 10.48 -6.68 -4.51
N SER A 44 11.30 -5.70 -4.16
CA SER A 44 12.36 -5.87 -3.18
C SER A 44 11.78 -6.05 -1.77
N TYR A 45 12.59 -6.62 -0.87
CA TYR A 45 12.17 -6.94 0.51
C TYR A 45 11.56 -5.74 1.25
N GLY A 46 12.13 -4.55 1.10
CA GLY A 46 11.61 -3.32 1.71
C GLY A 46 10.25 -2.90 1.17
N GLU A 47 10.01 -3.08 -0.13
CA GLU A 47 8.75 -2.72 -0.78
C GLU A 47 7.65 -3.69 -0.36
N ARG A 48 7.98 -4.98 -0.29
CA ARG A 48 7.06 -6.02 0.20
C ARG A 48 6.67 -5.78 1.66
N LYS A 49 7.62 -5.38 2.51
CA LYS A 49 7.35 -5.00 3.91
C LYS A 49 6.47 -3.76 4.01
N MET A 50 6.68 -2.78 3.13
CA MET A 50 5.86 -1.57 3.07
C MET A 50 4.42 -1.88 2.62
N LEU A 51 4.26 -2.74 1.61
CA LEU A 51 2.96 -3.21 1.13
C LEU A 51 2.20 -3.93 2.24
N ASP A 52 2.86 -4.81 2.98
CA ASP A 52 2.28 -5.52 4.11
C ASP A 52 1.80 -4.56 5.22
N THR A 53 2.64 -3.57 5.55
CA THR A 53 2.30 -2.52 6.53
C THR A 53 1.09 -1.70 6.09
N ALA A 54 1.09 -1.26 4.82
CA ALA A 54 -0.01 -0.48 4.25
C ALA A 54 -1.30 -1.30 4.20
N LYS A 55 -1.21 -2.58 3.81
CA LYS A 55 -2.34 -3.51 3.75
C LYS A 55 -2.95 -3.69 5.14
N ASN A 56 -2.13 -3.96 6.15
CA ASN A 56 -2.60 -4.20 7.52
C ASN A 56 -3.24 -2.94 8.14
N LEU A 57 -2.70 -1.75 7.86
CA LEU A 57 -3.32 -0.48 8.28
C LEU A 57 -4.68 -0.27 7.62
N LEU A 58 -4.78 -0.50 6.30
CA LEU A 58 -6.06 -0.40 5.57
C LEU A 58 -7.09 -1.40 6.07
N ILE A 59 -6.68 -2.64 6.32
CA ILE A 59 -7.55 -3.68 6.85
C ILE A 59 -8.14 -3.24 8.19
N LYS A 60 -7.30 -2.76 9.11
CA LYS A 60 -7.74 -2.28 10.42
C LYS A 60 -8.68 -1.09 10.33
N GLU A 61 -8.35 -0.08 9.54
CA GLU A 61 -9.17 1.13 9.41
C GLU A 61 -10.54 0.81 8.79
N ILE A 62 -10.59 -0.03 7.75
CA ILE A 62 -11.85 -0.42 7.11
C ILE A 62 -12.65 -1.36 8.01
N SER A 63 -11.99 -2.31 8.69
CA SER A 63 -12.63 -3.20 9.66
C SER A 63 -13.28 -2.41 10.79
N LEU A 64 -12.59 -1.39 11.34
CA LEU A 64 -13.14 -0.47 12.32
C LEU A 64 -14.28 0.38 11.76
N ALA A 65 -14.15 0.90 10.54
CA ALA A 65 -15.15 1.77 9.94
C ALA A 65 -16.44 1.05 9.51
N LYS A 66 -16.33 -0.23 9.15
CA LYS A 66 -17.45 -1.05 8.65
C LYS A 66 -17.92 -2.13 9.63
N GLU A 67 -17.23 -2.31 10.76
CA GLU A 67 -17.48 -3.38 11.75
C GLU A 67 -17.53 -4.79 11.13
N ILE A 68 -16.65 -5.03 10.16
CA ILE A 68 -16.51 -6.32 9.47
C ILE A 68 -15.16 -6.96 9.80
N ASP A 69 -15.07 -8.28 9.65
CA ASP A 69 -13.86 -9.04 9.96
C ASP A 69 -12.67 -8.64 9.05
N GLU A 70 -11.45 -8.70 9.59
CA GLU A 70 -10.22 -8.39 8.86
C GLU A 70 -10.07 -9.28 7.60
N GLN A 71 -10.57 -10.52 7.65
CA GLN A 71 -10.57 -11.45 6.51
C GLN A 71 -11.48 -10.97 5.37
N GLU A 72 -12.67 -10.46 5.70
CA GLU A 72 -13.62 -9.94 4.71
C GLU A 72 -13.06 -8.69 4.02
N VAL A 73 -12.36 -7.83 4.78
CA VAL A 73 -11.69 -6.66 4.21
C VAL A 73 -10.53 -7.07 3.32
N GLU A 74 -9.74 -8.05 3.73
CA GLU A 74 -8.65 -8.58 2.92
C GLU A 74 -9.16 -9.12 1.58
N LEU A 75 -10.26 -9.87 1.59
CA LEU A 75 -10.91 -10.38 0.38
C LEU A 75 -11.41 -9.24 -0.52
N GLN A 76 -12.03 -8.19 0.04
CA GLN A 76 -12.45 -7.01 -0.74
C GLN A 76 -11.26 -6.29 -1.37
N ILE A 77 -10.16 -6.14 -0.64
CA ILE A 77 -8.95 -5.52 -1.17
C ILE A 77 -8.39 -6.37 -2.31
N GLU A 78 -8.32 -7.69 -2.13
CA GLU A 78 -7.82 -8.61 -3.16
C GLU A 78 -8.72 -8.61 -4.41
N GLU A 79 -10.04 -8.54 -4.25
CA GLU A 79 -11.00 -8.43 -5.36
C GLU A 79 -10.83 -7.12 -6.17
N ILE A 80 -10.49 -6.00 -5.52
CA ILE A 80 -10.25 -4.72 -6.19
C ILE A 80 -8.97 -4.76 -7.05
N PHE A 81 -7.96 -5.52 -6.62
CA PHE A 81 -6.64 -5.61 -7.27
C PHE A 81 -6.44 -6.87 -8.12
N SER A 82 -7.46 -7.73 -8.25
CA SER A 82 -7.45 -8.95 -9.08
C SER A 82 -7.71 -8.69 -10.56
#